data_AF-A0A7U9SYQ5-F1
#
_entry.id   AF-A0A7U9SYQ5-F1
#
_cell.length_a   1.000
_cell.length_b   1.000
_cell.length_c   1.000
_cell.angle_alpha   90.00
_cell.angle_beta   90.00
_cell.angle_gamma   90.00
#
_symmetry.space_group_name_H-M   'P 1'
#
loop_
_entity.id
_entity.type
_entity.pdbx_description
1 polymer ?
#
loop_
_entity_poly.entity_id
_entity_poly.type
_entity_poly.pdbx_seq_one_letter_code
_entity_poly.pdbx_strand_id
1 'polypeptide(L)'
;MQSIIIPSIEGIAHSRVIVPETIEKNPDMLKVYKDVLKASNQLLGEMCKNDKLRRYGYYCALSGNVMDVMTTMNARELEHFMKLRTCNRAQWEIRKIAVEMLKGLRGSFPELFDHFGPSCFMLGVCPEGRMTCGRLEEMNVKFKNLDC
;
A
#
# COMPACT_ATOMS: atom_id res chain seq x y z
N MET A 1 -13.99 15.22 -2.38
CA MET A 1 -13.76 15.42 -0.95
C MET A 1 -13.31 14.09 -0.43
N GLN A 2 -12.04 14.01 -0.04
CA GLN A 2 -11.47 12.80 0.55
C GLN A 2 -11.76 12.83 2.05
N SER A 3 -12.32 11.74 2.55
CA SER A 3 -12.37 11.48 3.98
C SER A 3 -11.57 10.22 4.28
N ILE A 4 -10.77 10.28 5.34
CA ILE A 4 -9.93 9.17 5.78
C ILE A 4 -10.23 8.89 7.25
N ILE A 5 -10.46 7.62 7.55
CA ILE A 5 -10.61 7.09 8.89
C ILE A 5 -9.34 6.29 9.16
N ILE A 6 -8.47 6.88 9.97
CA ILE A 6 -7.24 6.26 10.42
C ILE A 6 -7.51 5.70 11.82
N PRO A 7 -7.38 4.38 12.05
CA PRO A 7 -7.50 3.84 13.41
C PRO A 7 -6.39 4.40 14.30
N SER A 8 -6.62 4.40 15.62
CA SER A 8 -5.59 4.80 16.58
C SER A 8 -4.33 3.96 16.39
N ILE A 9 -3.17 4.61 16.38
CA ILE A 9 -1.86 3.93 16.31
C ILE A 9 -1.64 3.03 17.54
N GLU A 10 -2.32 3.30 18.65
CA GLU A 10 -2.32 2.44 19.84
C GLU A 10 -2.90 1.04 19.56
N GLY A 11 -3.76 0.91 18.55
CA GLY A 11 -4.40 -0.34 18.14
C GLY A 11 -3.67 -1.09 17.03
N ILE A 12 -2.40 -0.76 16.75
CA ILE A 12 -1.66 -1.38 15.65
C ILE A 12 -1.48 -2.90 15.87
N ALA A 13 -1.67 -3.67 14.80
CA ALA A 13 -1.55 -5.12 14.86
C ALA A 13 -0.06 -5.53 14.83
N HIS A 14 0.58 -5.57 16.00
CA HIS A 14 1.99 -5.93 16.14
C HIS A 14 2.36 -7.33 15.62
N SER A 15 1.37 -8.22 15.48
CA SER A 15 1.53 -9.57 14.91
C SER A 15 1.39 -9.65 13.39
N ARG A 16 0.76 -8.65 12.75
CA ARG A 16 0.57 -8.63 11.29
C ARG A 16 1.64 -7.73 10.68
N VAL A 17 2.44 -8.31 9.79
CA VAL A 17 3.53 -7.60 9.11
C VAL A 17 3.59 -7.91 7.63
N ILE A 18 4.05 -6.95 6.85
CA ILE A 18 4.49 -7.14 5.48
C ILE A 18 6.00 -7.32 5.49
N VAL A 19 6.46 -8.39 4.84
CA VAL A 19 7.88 -8.64 4.61
C VAL A 19 8.18 -8.33 3.14
N PRO A 20 9.16 -7.45 2.84
CA PRO A 20 9.59 -7.20 1.48
C PRO A 20 10.10 -8.49 0.81
N GLU A 21 9.73 -8.72 -0.46
CA GLU A 21 10.18 -9.91 -1.22
C GLU A 21 11.71 -10.07 -1.25
N THR A 22 12.45 -8.96 -1.22
CA THR A 22 13.91 -8.96 -1.18
C THR A 22 14.47 -9.59 0.10
N ILE A 23 13.76 -9.43 1.22
CA ILE A 23 14.08 -10.09 2.50
C ILE A 23 13.59 -11.53 2.47
N GLU A 24 12.39 -11.79 1.95
CA GLU A 24 11.84 -13.16 1.89
C GLU A 24 12.71 -14.13 1.07
N LYS A 25 13.33 -13.65 -0.03
CA LYS A 25 14.20 -14.47 -0.90
C LYS A 25 15.56 -14.79 -0.28
N ASN A 26 15.93 -14.17 0.85
CA ASN A 26 17.20 -14.42 1.54
C ASN A 26 16.92 -15.05 2.92
N PRO A 27 17.14 -16.37 3.09
CA PRO A 27 16.82 -17.07 4.35
C PRO A 27 17.52 -16.51 5.59
N ASP A 28 18.77 -16.08 5.47
CA ASP A 28 19.55 -15.54 6.59
C ASP A 28 18.99 -14.18 7.04
N MET A 29 18.69 -13.31 6.08
CA MET A 29 18.08 -12.01 6.38
C MET A 29 16.65 -12.16 6.89
N LEU A 30 15.88 -13.10 6.34
CA LEU A 30 14.53 -13.39 6.80
C LEU A 30 14.54 -13.83 8.27
N LYS A 31 15.52 -14.62 8.69
CA LYS A 31 15.70 -15.02 10.08
C LYS A 31 15.98 -13.81 10.97
N VAL A 32 16.95 -12.98 10.61
CA VAL A 32 17.29 -11.74 11.35
C VAL A 32 16.06 -10.82 11.47
N TYR A 33 15.33 -10.63 10.38
CA TYR A 33 14.13 -9.79 10.36
C TYR A 33 13.05 -10.32 11.32
N LYS A 34 12.80 -11.64 11.32
CA LYS A 34 11.85 -12.28 12.25
C LYS A 34 12.30 -12.21 13.70
N ASP A 35 13.60 -12.33 13.97
CA ASP A 35 14.15 -12.23 15.31
C ASP A 35 13.96 -10.81 15.88
N VAL A 36 14.15 -9.77 15.07
CA VAL A 36 13.88 -8.37 15.47
C VAL A 36 12.39 -8.15 15.76
N LEU A 37 11.51 -8.68 14.92
CA LEU A 37 10.06 -8.63 15.16
C LEU A 37 9.67 -9.30 16.48
N LYS A 38 10.25 -10.48 16.75
CA LYS A 38 10.03 -11.22 17.99
C LYS A 38 10.50 -10.42 19.20
N ALA A 39 11.70 -9.83 19.14
CA ALA A 39 12.25 -9.00 20.21
C ALA A 39 11.37 -7.78 20.48
N SER A 40 10.88 -7.11 19.43
CA SER A 40 9.98 -5.96 19.57
C SER A 40 8.66 -6.34 20.25
N ASN A 41 8.07 -7.47 19.84
CA ASN A 41 6.82 -7.98 20.42
C ASN A 41 6.99 -8.44 21.88
N GLN A 42 8.17 -8.96 22.25
CA GLN A 42 8.49 -9.28 23.64
C GLN A 42 8.57 -8.02 24.50
N LEU A 43 9.26 -6.98 24.02
CA LEU A 43 9.32 -5.69 24.72
C LEU A 43 7.92 -5.09 24.90
N LEU A 44 7.09 -5.14 23.87
CA LEU A 44 5.68 -4.73 23.96
C LEU A 44 4.94 -5.51 25.06
N GLY A 45 5.09 -6.84 25.07
CA GLY A 45 4.47 -7.69 26.09
C GLY A 45 4.87 -7.31 27.53
N GLU A 46 6.14 -6.95 27.75
CA GLU A 46 6.62 -6.44 29.04
C GLU A 46 6.03 -5.05 29.36
N MET A 47 6.01 -4.13 28.38
CA MET A 47 5.43 -2.79 28.56
C MET A 47 3.93 -2.86 28.88
N CYS A 48 3.19 -3.80 28.29
CA CYS A 48 1.77 -3.97 28.55
C CYS A 48 1.43 -4.44 29.96
N LYS A 49 2.40 -4.98 30.73
CA LYS A 49 2.20 -5.34 32.15
C LYS A 49 2.12 -4.11 33.06
N ASN A 50 2.51 -2.93 32.58
CA ASN A 50 2.46 -1.67 33.32
C ASN A 50 1.45 -0.72 32.66
N ASP A 51 0.37 -0.39 33.36
CA ASP A 51 -0.71 0.46 32.84
C ASP A 51 -0.24 1.83 32.34
N LYS A 52 0.83 2.38 32.94
CA LYS A 52 1.41 3.66 32.50
C LYS A 52 2.16 3.52 31.17
N LEU A 53 2.80 2.38 30.95
CA LEU A 53 3.61 2.11 29.76
C LEU A 53 2.77 1.54 28.60
N ARG A 54 1.65 0.88 28.90
CA ARG A 54 0.76 0.24 27.92
C ARG A 54 0.37 1.18 26.78
N ARG A 55 0.06 2.44 27.07
CA ARG A 55 -0.32 3.44 26.05
C ARG A 55 0.79 3.78 25.07
N TYR A 56 2.05 3.53 25.41
CA TYR A 56 3.22 3.82 24.59
C TYR A 56 3.67 2.61 23.75
N GLY A 57 2.90 1.52 23.72
CA GLY A 57 3.26 0.30 22.99
C GLY A 57 3.50 0.51 21.49
N TYR A 58 2.90 1.53 20.89
CA TYR A 58 3.10 1.87 19.48
C TYR A 58 4.56 2.25 19.15
N TYR A 59 5.39 2.65 20.12
CA TYR A 59 6.83 2.86 19.88
C TYR A 59 7.58 1.56 19.58
N CYS A 60 7.00 0.40 19.88
CA CYS A 60 7.52 -0.91 19.51
C CYS A 60 7.03 -1.36 18.11
N ALA A 61 6.22 -0.57 17.42
CA ALA A 61 5.82 -0.90 16.06
C ALA A 61 6.98 -0.69 15.09
N LEU A 62 7.19 -1.67 14.21
CA LEU A 62 8.17 -1.59 13.12
C LEU A 62 7.45 -1.19 11.82
N SER A 63 8.21 -0.67 10.85
CA SER A 63 7.65 -0.19 9.57
C SER A 63 6.89 -1.25 8.77
N GLY A 64 7.11 -2.54 9.04
CA GLY A 64 6.37 -3.63 8.41
C GLY A 64 4.99 -3.88 9.02
N ASN A 65 4.68 -3.34 10.21
CA ASN A 65 3.39 -3.54 10.85
C ASN A 65 2.26 -2.90 10.05
N VAL A 66 1.15 -3.63 9.92
CA VAL A 66 -0.01 -3.16 9.14
C VAL A 66 -1.10 -2.57 10.03
N MET A 67 -1.85 -1.65 9.45
CA MET A 67 -3.06 -1.08 10.03
C MET A 67 -4.14 -1.02 8.96
N ASP A 68 -5.39 -1.23 9.36
CA ASP A 68 -6.52 -1.21 8.46
C ASP A 68 -7.06 0.22 8.38
N VAL A 69 -6.88 0.88 7.23
CA VAL A 69 -7.32 2.27 6.98
C VAL A 69 -8.56 2.25 6.09
N MET A 70 -9.56 3.05 6.43
CA MET A 70 -10.73 3.24 5.59
C MET A 70 -10.71 4.64 4.97
N THR A 71 -11.08 4.75 3.70
CA THR A 71 -11.16 6.05 3.02
C THR A 71 -12.33 6.09 2.07
N THR A 72 -12.89 7.28 1.90
CA THR A 72 -13.86 7.60 0.86
C THR A 72 -13.27 8.71 0.01
N MET A 73 -13.42 8.58 -1.30
CA MET A 73 -12.92 9.51 -2.29
C MET A 73 -13.97 9.66 -3.37
N ASN A 74 -14.16 10.88 -3.88
CA ASN A 74 -14.98 11.05 -5.07
C ASN A 74 -14.22 10.58 -6.32
N ALA A 75 -14.91 10.46 -7.46
CA ALA A 75 -14.29 9.99 -8.70
C ALA A 75 -13.09 10.84 -9.15
N ARG A 76 -13.11 12.16 -8.93
CA ARG A 76 -12.01 13.06 -9.29
C ARG A 76 -10.76 12.82 -8.45
N GLU A 77 -10.93 12.54 -7.16
CA GLU A 77 -9.83 12.19 -6.26
C GLU A 77 -9.30 10.79 -6.55
N LEU A 78 -10.19 9.83 -6.84
CA LEU A 78 -9.79 8.50 -7.31
C LEU A 78 -8.98 8.61 -8.59
N GLU A 79 -9.39 9.43 -9.55
CA GLU A 79 -8.65 9.66 -10.80
C GLU A 79 -7.20 10.13 -10.51
N HIS A 80 -7.06 11.13 -9.64
CA HIS A 80 -5.74 11.64 -9.24
C HIS A 80 -4.91 10.58 -8.48
N PHE A 81 -5.55 9.85 -7.56
CA PHE A 81 -4.93 8.76 -6.81
C PHE A 81 -4.44 7.66 -7.74
N MET A 82 -5.27 7.20 -8.68
CA MET A 82 -4.92 6.14 -9.63
C MET A 82 -3.76 6.56 -10.52
N LYS A 83 -3.78 7.78 -11.06
CA LYS A 83 -2.69 8.35 -11.88
C LYS A 83 -1.31 8.18 -11.25
N LEU A 84 -1.22 8.42 -9.94
CA LEU A 84 0.02 8.36 -9.18
C LEU A 84 0.32 6.98 -8.61
N ARG A 85 -0.67 6.30 -8.03
CA ARG A 85 -0.46 5.11 -7.20
C ARG A 85 -0.48 3.82 -7.99
N THR A 86 -1.07 3.80 -9.18
CA THR A 86 -0.97 2.63 -10.08
C THR A 86 0.30 2.65 -10.96
N CYS A 87 1.11 3.71 -10.89
CA CYS A 87 2.34 3.87 -11.65
C CYS A 87 3.43 2.87 -11.21
N ASN A 88 4.22 2.34 -12.15
CA ASN A 88 5.34 1.44 -11.86
C ASN A 88 6.45 2.06 -11.00
N ARG A 89 6.50 3.39 -10.88
CA ARG A 89 7.41 4.08 -9.96
C ARG A 89 6.90 4.19 -8.53
N ALA A 90 5.61 3.99 -8.32
CA ALA A 90 5.07 3.91 -6.97
C ALA A 90 5.61 2.67 -6.26
N GLN A 91 5.80 2.79 -4.94
CA GLN A 91 6.17 1.67 -4.09
C GLN A 91 5.18 0.51 -4.28
N TRP A 92 5.71 -0.71 -4.33
CA TRP A 92 4.98 -1.89 -4.79
C TRP A 92 3.74 -2.22 -3.92
N GLU A 93 3.75 -1.95 -2.61
CA GLU A 93 2.60 -2.20 -1.72
C GLU A 93 1.41 -1.30 -2.09
N ILE A 94 1.60 0.03 -2.09
CA ILE A 94 0.52 0.96 -2.44
C ILE A 94 0.08 0.78 -3.89
N ARG A 95 0.99 0.38 -4.78
CA ARG A 95 0.65 0.06 -6.17
C ARG A 95 -0.26 -1.16 -6.26
N LYS A 96 0.02 -2.21 -5.52
CA LYS A 96 -0.84 -3.40 -5.45
C LYS A 96 -2.22 -3.02 -4.92
N ILE A 97 -2.29 -2.28 -3.82
CA ILE A 97 -3.55 -1.83 -3.23
C ILE A 97 -4.36 -0.97 -4.22
N ALA A 98 -3.73 0.01 -4.87
CA ALA A 98 -4.41 0.89 -5.83
C ALA A 98 -4.95 0.13 -7.05
N VAL A 99 -4.23 -0.89 -7.54
CA VAL A 99 -4.70 -1.73 -8.66
C VAL A 99 -5.90 -2.58 -8.23
N GLU A 100 -5.88 -3.19 -7.04
CA GLU A 100 -7.02 -3.97 -6.55
C GLU A 100 -8.24 -3.08 -6.28
N MET A 101 -8.03 -1.86 -5.75
CA MET A 101 -9.11 -0.86 -5.63
C MET A 101 -9.72 -0.55 -7.01
N LEU A 102 -8.89 -0.34 -8.04
CA LEU A 102 -9.37 -0.04 -9.38
C LEU A 102 -10.19 -1.19 -9.98
N LYS A 103 -9.78 -2.46 -9.78
CA LYS A 103 -10.56 -3.62 -10.23
C LYS A 103 -11.95 -3.63 -9.62
N GLY A 104 -12.05 -3.42 -8.30
CA GLY A 104 -13.34 -3.34 -7.62
C GLY A 104 -14.22 -2.20 -8.13
N LEU A 105 -13.61 -1.04 -8.46
CA LEU A 105 -14.32 0.09 -9.06
C LEU A 105 -14.81 -0.20 -10.48
N ARG A 106 -14.00 -0.85 -11.32
CA ARG A 106 -14.40 -1.28 -12.67
C ARG A 106 -15.57 -2.26 -12.63
N GLY A 107 -15.58 -3.16 -11.65
CA GLY A 107 -16.71 -4.07 -11.44
C GLY A 107 -18.00 -3.36 -11.01
N SER A 108 -17.89 -2.15 -10.44
CA SER A 108 -19.04 -1.37 -9.98
C SER A 108 -19.58 -0.37 -11.01
N PHE A 109 -18.72 0.30 -11.77
CA PHE A 109 -19.14 1.31 -12.77
C PHE A 109 -18.11 1.41 -13.92
N PRO A 110 -18.08 0.44 -14.84
CA PRO A 110 -17.04 0.30 -15.85
C PRO A 110 -16.96 1.48 -16.82
N GLU A 111 -18.10 2.09 -17.17
CA GLU A 111 -18.19 3.22 -18.11
C GLU A 111 -17.33 4.44 -17.69
N LEU A 112 -17.02 4.55 -16.40
CA LEU A 112 -16.10 5.56 -15.88
C LEU A 112 -14.71 4.98 -15.57
N PHE A 113 -14.67 3.87 -14.83
CA PHE A 113 -13.42 3.39 -14.23
C PHE A 113 -12.54 2.57 -15.18
N ASP A 114 -13.04 2.12 -16.33
CA ASP A 114 -12.21 1.50 -17.37
C ASP A 114 -11.21 2.49 -17.98
N HIS A 115 -11.51 3.78 -17.88
CA HIS A 115 -10.64 4.87 -18.33
C HIS A 115 -9.61 5.30 -17.28
N PHE A 116 -9.67 4.76 -16.06
CA PHE A 116 -8.74 5.11 -14.99
C PHE A 116 -7.51 4.19 -14.99
N GLY A 117 -6.38 4.73 -14.54
CA GLY A 117 -5.12 4.02 -14.46
C GLY A 117 -3.95 4.99 -14.23
N PRO A 118 -2.70 4.60 -14.53
CA PRO A 118 -1.55 5.47 -14.35
C PRO A 118 -1.58 6.60 -15.38
N SER A 119 -0.93 7.73 -15.09
CA SER A 119 -0.95 8.89 -16.00
C SER A 119 -0.55 8.54 -17.43
N CYS A 120 0.42 7.63 -17.64
CA CYS A 120 0.84 7.23 -18.98
C CYS A 120 -0.26 6.51 -19.78
N PHE A 121 -1.11 5.73 -19.12
CA PHE A 121 -2.25 5.07 -19.75
C PHE A 121 -3.32 6.10 -20.12
N MET A 122 -3.66 6.98 -19.17
CA MET A 122 -4.75 7.95 -19.37
C MET A 122 -4.40 9.04 -20.38
N LEU A 123 -3.13 9.46 -20.44
CA LEU A 123 -2.68 10.54 -21.33
C LEU A 123 -2.09 10.02 -22.65
N GLY A 124 -1.84 8.72 -22.76
CA GLY A 124 -1.10 8.12 -23.89
C GLY A 124 0.40 8.45 -23.93
N VAL A 125 0.91 9.24 -22.98
CA VAL A 125 2.32 9.63 -22.85
C VAL A 125 2.74 9.70 -21.38
N CYS A 126 3.97 9.32 -21.05
CA CYS A 126 4.47 9.40 -19.68
C CYS A 126 4.80 10.87 -19.32
N PRO A 127 4.15 11.48 -18.31
CA PRO A 127 4.40 12.87 -17.92
C PRO A 127 5.71 13.06 -17.15
N GLU A 128 6.37 11.97 -16.74
CA GLU A 128 7.56 12.00 -15.89
C GLU A 128 8.86 12.40 -16.63
N GLY A 129 8.79 12.57 -17.96
CA GLY A 129 9.93 12.98 -18.79
C GLY A 129 11.15 12.08 -18.59
N ARG A 130 12.26 12.65 -18.11
CA ARG A 130 13.52 11.92 -17.85
C ARG A 130 13.37 10.78 -16.83
N MET A 131 12.37 10.87 -15.97
CA MET A 131 12.09 9.87 -14.94
C MET A 131 11.07 8.83 -15.39
N THR A 132 10.85 8.67 -16.70
CA THR A 132 10.00 7.60 -17.25
C THR A 132 10.55 6.22 -16.89
N CYS A 133 9.66 5.25 -16.67
CA CYS A 133 10.05 3.85 -16.50
C CYS A 133 10.21 3.10 -17.84
N GLY A 134 9.92 3.75 -18.97
CA GLY A 134 10.05 3.16 -20.32
C GLY A 134 9.01 2.10 -20.69
N ARG A 135 8.04 1.79 -19.82
CA ARG A 135 7.09 0.66 -19.96
C ARG A 135 5.70 1.08 -20.43
N LEU A 136 5.59 2.10 -21.27
CA LEU A 136 4.29 2.67 -21.67
C LEU A 136 3.38 1.64 -22.33
N GLU A 137 3.91 0.87 -23.29
CA GLU A 137 3.15 -0.17 -23.99
C GLU A 137 2.66 -1.28 -23.04
N GLU A 138 3.54 -1.74 -22.15
CA GLU A 138 3.20 -2.72 -21.10
C GLU A 138 2.05 -2.20 -20.22
N MET A 139 2.11 -0.92 -19.82
CA MET A 139 1.04 -0.32 -19.03
C MET A 139 -0.28 -0.23 -19.78
N ASN A 140 -0.22 0.12 -21.07
CA ASN A 140 -1.42 0.19 -21.90
C ASN A 140 -2.10 -1.16 -22.05
N VAL A 141 -1.34 -2.22 -22.33
CA VAL A 141 -1.90 -3.58 -22.42
C VAL A 141 -2.48 -4.00 -21.07
N LYS A 142 -1.73 -3.78 -19.97
CA LYS A 142 -2.15 -4.16 -18.62
C LYS A 142 -3.46 -3.51 -18.21
N PHE A 143 -3.62 -2.19 -18.40
CA PHE A 143 -4.82 -1.47 -17.96
C PHE A 143 -5.99 -1.56 -18.94
N LYS A 144 -5.78 -1.92 -20.21
CA LYS A 144 -6.87 -2.29 -21.13
C LYS A 144 -7.49 -3.64 -20.78
N ASN A 145 -6.67 -4.60 -20.37
CA ASN A 145 -7.09 -5.96 -20.03
C ASN A 145 -7.24 -6.17 -18.51
N LEU A 146 -7.36 -5.10 -17.74
CA LEU A 146 -7.54 -5.19 -16.30
C LEU A 146 -9.03 -5.46 -16.03
N ASP A 147 -9.37 -6.75 -15.98
CA ASP A 147 -10.71 -7.24 -15.67
C ASP A 147 -11.00 -7.19 -14.15
N CYS A 148 -12.30 -7.26 -13.84
CA CYS A 148 -12.88 -7.14 -12.50
C CYS A 148 -12.77 -8.44 -11.71
#